data_AF-A0A2A9K8H4-F1
#
_entry.id   AF-A0A2A9K8H4-F1
#
_cell.length_a   1.000
_cell.length_b   1.000
_cell.length_c   1.000
_cell.angle_alpha   90.00
_cell.angle_beta   90.00
_cell.angle_gamma   90.00
#
_symmetry.space_group_name_H-M   'P 1'
#
loop_
_entity.id
_entity.type
_entity.pdbx_description
1 polymer ?
#
loop_
_entity_poly.entity_id
_entity_poly.type
_entity_poly.pdbx_seq_one_letter_code
_entity_poly.pdbx_strand_id
1 'polypeptide(L)'
;MGHALNGSSLSQAGELTVSTACLNWVRYEEVGTVTAGGGIDLWSLRDLVQGTHFTLPVVNDGYAGPSVGGFVAAGGFGPGSADFGGFWENVAEISLVATTGLKRIRRQDELFPWLFGSMGQLGIIVEARLDLVPYAVDKTPAYPLGRSISMSAIEDASRRVMTAPPEEIGTRLYWFTLFVAQERLDDALAHLATLETKHSGVFHYRERYRYLIRHRNLVVAPLIYPHASSFFAVGTWGFQQDQTPAGLAQLNAFEQDFMQLALDHGFQRYIQSELASGVSLYRRYFAPDIFARFGAAKLSVDPQSIFNRGWVFPFDTGITGLSVLPPVL
;
A
#
# COMPACT_ATOMS: atom_id res chain seq x y z
N MET A 1 4.72 2.87 14.15
CA MET A 1 3.25 2.83 13.96
C MET A 1 2.99 2.66 12.47
N GLY A 2 1.99 1.85 12.09
CA GLY A 2 1.68 1.57 10.69
C GLY A 2 0.96 2.74 9.99
N HIS A 3 1.19 2.89 8.69
CA HIS A 3 0.52 3.88 7.83
C HIS A 3 -0.86 3.41 7.30
N ALA A 4 -1.30 2.22 7.68
CA ALA A 4 -2.59 1.69 7.26
C ALA A 4 -3.72 2.44 7.98
N LEU A 5 -4.64 3.03 7.21
CA LEU A 5 -5.78 3.77 7.78
C LEU A 5 -6.96 2.83 8.10
N ASN A 6 -6.93 1.62 7.56
CA ASN A 6 -7.97 0.62 7.71
C ASN A 6 -7.80 -0.28 8.94
N GLY A 7 -6.74 -0.12 9.74
CA GLY A 7 -6.47 -0.96 10.90
C GLY A 7 -5.84 -2.32 10.57
N SER A 8 -5.42 -2.60 9.32
CA SER A 8 -4.86 -3.89 8.92
C SER A 8 -3.55 -4.27 9.64
N SER A 9 -2.94 -3.34 10.37
CA SER A 9 -1.76 -3.58 11.21
C SER A 9 -2.08 -3.76 12.70
N LEU A 10 -3.36 -3.71 13.09
CA LEU A 10 -3.80 -3.89 14.47
C LEU A 10 -4.18 -5.35 14.69
N SER A 11 -3.61 -5.96 15.74
CA SER A 11 -3.98 -7.30 16.18
C SER A 11 -5.25 -7.27 17.01
N GLN A 12 -6.10 -8.30 16.87
CA GLN A 12 -7.25 -8.50 17.75
C GLN A 12 -6.82 -9.07 19.12
N ALA A 13 -7.76 -9.12 20.07
CA ALA A 13 -7.52 -9.74 21.37
C ALA A 13 -7.09 -11.22 21.20
N GLY A 14 -5.96 -11.58 21.80
CA GLY A 14 -5.39 -12.94 21.70
C GLY A 14 -4.51 -13.19 20.47
N GLU A 15 -4.32 -12.20 19.60
CA GLU A 15 -3.40 -12.28 18.47
C GLU A 15 -2.03 -11.68 18.80
N LEU A 16 -1.01 -12.09 18.04
CA LEU A 16 0.35 -11.57 18.17
C LEU A 16 0.60 -10.48 17.13
N THR A 17 1.10 -9.34 17.59
CA THR A 17 1.67 -8.32 16.70
C THR A 17 3.16 -8.62 16.47
N VAL A 18 3.55 -8.78 15.20
CA VAL A 18 4.96 -8.89 14.82
C VAL A 18 5.46 -7.54 14.31
N SER A 19 6.38 -6.93 15.05
CA SER A 19 7.04 -5.71 14.59
C SER A 19 8.19 -6.05 13.66
N THR A 20 8.16 -5.50 12.44
CA THR A 20 9.26 -5.60 11.47
C THR A 20 10.27 -4.46 11.60
N ALA A 21 10.11 -3.54 12.56
CA ALA A 21 10.93 -2.32 12.67
C ALA A 21 12.44 -2.60 12.76
N CYS A 22 12.85 -3.73 13.35
CA CYS A 22 14.26 -4.13 13.44
C CYS A 22 14.82 -4.72 12.13
N LEU A 23 14.00 -4.90 11.09
CA LEU A 23 14.43 -5.28 9.74
C LEU A 23 14.80 -4.02 8.96
N ASN A 24 15.69 -3.21 9.53
CA ASN A 24 16.08 -1.88 9.07
C ASN A 24 17.53 -1.91 8.57
N TRP A 25 17.80 -2.67 7.51
CA TRP A 25 19.13 -2.82 6.95
C TRP A 25 19.10 -2.77 5.42
N VAL A 26 20.26 -2.55 4.81
CA VAL A 26 20.45 -2.40 3.36
C VAL A 26 21.68 -3.15 2.89
N ARG A 27 21.59 -3.88 1.77
CA ARG A 27 22.70 -4.55 1.09
C ARG A 27 22.75 -4.16 -0.39
N TYR A 28 23.96 -3.92 -0.89
CA TYR A 28 24.23 -3.59 -2.30
C TYR A 28 24.90 -4.78 -2.97
N GLU A 29 24.12 -5.72 -3.47
CA GLU A 29 24.61 -7.02 -3.97
C GLU A 29 24.76 -7.04 -5.50
N GLU A 30 24.02 -6.20 -6.21
CA GLU A 30 24.01 -6.10 -7.68
C GLU A 30 23.84 -4.65 -8.11
N VAL A 31 24.60 -4.21 -9.12
CA VAL A 31 24.60 -2.82 -9.61
C VAL A 31 23.21 -2.44 -10.09
N GLY A 32 22.72 -1.29 -9.64
CA GLY A 32 21.38 -0.81 -9.97
C GLY A 32 20.27 -1.47 -9.15
N THR A 33 20.58 -2.24 -8.11
CA THR A 33 19.57 -2.83 -7.21
C THR A 33 19.97 -2.80 -5.74
N VAL A 34 19.02 -2.48 -4.87
CA VAL A 34 19.24 -2.48 -3.42
C VAL A 34 18.37 -3.54 -2.75
N THR A 35 18.97 -4.39 -1.91
CA THR A 35 18.21 -5.28 -1.04
C THR A 35 17.98 -4.57 0.28
N ALA A 36 16.72 -4.37 0.65
CA ALA A 36 16.32 -3.62 1.83
C ALA A 36 15.45 -4.48 2.75
N GLY A 37 15.71 -4.44 4.05
CA GLY A 37 14.85 -5.07 5.04
C GLY A 37 13.45 -4.46 5.05
N GLY A 38 12.41 -5.27 5.27
CA GLY A 38 11.01 -4.86 5.16
C GLY A 38 10.57 -3.81 6.19
N GLY A 39 11.38 -3.57 7.22
CA GLY A 39 11.15 -2.60 8.27
C GLY A 39 11.70 -1.20 7.99
N ILE A 40 12.63 -1.06 7.04
CA ILE A 40 13.19 0.26 6.72
C ILE A 40 12.13 1.16 6.10
N ASP A 41 12.08 2.42 6.54
CA ASP A 41 11.20 3.42 5.93
C ASP A 41 11.71 3.82 4.54
N LEU A 42 10.79 4.07 3.61
CA LEU A 42 11.13 4.35 2.21
C LEU A 42 11.89 5.66 2.02
N TRP A 43 11.69 6.65 2.87
CA TRP A 43 12.32 7.97 2.71
C TRP A 43 13.78 7.94 3.14
N SER A 44 14.08 7.32 4.28
CA SER A 44 15.42 7.02 4.74
C SER A 44 16.14 6.11 3.75
N LEU A 45 15.46 5.10 3.19
CA LEU A 45 16.04 4.28 2.12
C LEU A 45 16.35 5.11 0.87
N ARG A 46 15.43 5.96 0.42
CA ARG A 46 15.64 6.87 -0.72
C ARG A 46 16.83 7.79 -0.46
N ASP A 47 16.88 8.46 0.68
CA ASP A 47 17.92 9.43 1.03
C ASP A 47 19.29 8.73 1.14
N LEU A 48 19.33 7.52 1.70
CA LEU A 48 20.54 6.68 1.74
C LEU A 48 21.03 6.31 0.34
N VAL A 49 20.13 5.88 -0.54
CA VAL A 49 20.44 5.49 -1.92
C VAL A 49 20.83 6.72 -2.76
N GLN A 50 20.24 7.89 -2.53
CA GLN A 50 20.63 9.15 -3.16
C GLN A 50 22.07 9.56 -2.85
N GLY A 51 22.57 9.22 -1.66
CA GLY A 51 24.01 9.33 -1.33
C GLY A 51 24.93 8.49 -2.23
N THR A 52 24.37 7.59 -3.03
CA THR A 52 25.09 6.75 -4.02
C THR A 52 24.83 7.19 -5.46
N HIS A 53 24.13 8.31 -5.67
CA HIS A 53 23.70 8.86 -6.96
C HIS A 53 22.73 7.95 -7.75
N PHE A 54 22.03 7.10 -7.01
CA PHE A 54 20.87 6.38 -7.48
C PHE A 54 19.65 6.87 -6.70
N THR A 55 18.44 6.50 -7.11
CA THR A 55 17.26 6.72 -6.28
C THR A 55 16.25 5.61 -6.48
N LEU A 56 15.31 5.52 -5.53
CA LEU A 56 14.14 4.69 -5.68
C LEU A 56 13.22 5.31 -6.75
N PRO A 57 12.80 4.56 -7.78
CA PRO A 57 11.98 5.12 -8.86
C PRO A 57 10.59 5.56 -8.38
N VAL A 58 10.05 4.86 -7.38
CA VAL A 58 8.71 5.09 -6.83
C VAL A 58 8.78 5.07 -5.31
N VAL A 59 8.35 6.16 -4.68
CA VAL A 59 8.16 6.32 -3.23
C VAL A 59 6.79 6.93 -2.99
N ASN A 60 6.25 6.79 -1.78
CA ASN A 60 4.99 7.42 -1.41
C ASN A 60 5.11 8.96 -1.39
N ASP A 61 3.98 9.61 -1.60
CA ASP A 61 3.78 11.03 -1.29
C ASP A 61 3.23 11.21 0.14
N GLY A 62 3.14 12.45 0.63
CA GLY A 62 2.54 12.79 1.91
C GLY A 62 3.52 12.89 3.08
N TYR A 63 3.07 12.54 4.30
CA TYR A 63 3.85 12.69 5.53
C TYR A 63 4.33 11.33 6.06
N ALA A 64 5.64 11.21 6.28
CA ALA A 64 6.36 10.00 6.70
C ALA A 64 6.25 8.83 5.70
N GLY A 65 7.39 8.18 5.42
CA GLY A 65 7.43 7.04 4.51
C GLY A 65 6.93 5.77 5.21
N PRO A 66 6.04 4.96 4.60
CA PRO A 66 5.79 3.62 5.08
C PRO A 66 7.08 2.79 4.98
N SER A 67 7.12 1.67 5.71
CA SER A 67 8.22 0.72 5.53
C SER A 67 8.15 0.07 4.14
N VAL A 68 9.28 -0.45 3.65
CA VAL A 68 9.33 -1.20 2.40
C VAL A 68 8.29 -2.32 2.38
N GLY A 69 8.20 -3.11 3.45
CA GLY A 69 7.20 -4.18 3.56
C GLY A 69 5.76 -3.65 3.57
N GLY A 70 5.51 -2.54 4.26
CA GLY A 70 4.20 -1.89 4.26
C GLY A 70 3.79 -1.39 2.86
N PHE A 71 4.72 -0.80 2.12
CA PHE A 71 4.44 -0.28 0.77
C PHE A 71 4.23 -1.39 -0.25
N VAL A 72 4.97 -2.50 -0.16
CA VAL A 72 4.66 -3.72 -0.93
C VAL A 72 3.25 -4.19 -0.60
N ALA A 73 2.95 -4.44 0.68
CA ALA A 73 1.68 -5.02 1.10
C ALA A 73 0.47 -4.14 0.73
N ALA A 74 0.65 -2.82 0.74
CA ALA A 74 -0.39 -1.87 0.32
C ALA A 74 -0.55 -1.80 -1.20
N GLY A 75 0.48 -2.14 -1.99
CA GLY A 75 0.47 -2.05 -3.46
C GLY A 75 0.96 -0.70 -3.97
N GLY A 76 2.01 -0.18 -3.34
CA GLY A 76 2.51 1.18 -3.46
C GLY A 76 2.57 1.80 -4.85
N PHE A 77 2.29 3.10 -4.86
CA PHE A 77 2.42 4.01 -6.00
C PHE A 77 2.79 5.40 -5.48
N GLY A 78 3.21 6.29 -6.37
CA GLY A 78 3.52 7.67 -5.99
C GLY A 78 3.95 8.53 -7.18
N PRO A 79 4.57 9.71 -6.95
CA PRO A 79 4.85 10.69 -8.00
C PRO A 79 5.67 10.14 -9.18
N GLY A 80 6.59 9.21 -8.93
CA GLY A 80 7.40 8.56 -9.98
C GLY A 80 6.64 7.52 -10.81
N SER A 81 5.40 7.17 -10.46
CA SER A 81 4.65 6.11 -11.14
C SER A 81 4.25 6.44 -12.57
N ALA A 82 4.23 7.73 -12.92
CA ALA A 82 4.02 8.16 -14.30
C ALA A 82 5.14 7.66 -15.22
N ASP A 83 6.37 7.55 -14.70
CA ASP A 83 7.54 7.16 -15.49
C ASP A 83 7.97 5.71 -15.26
N PHE A 84 7.86 5.26 -14.02
CA PHE A 84 8.40 3.97 -13.59
C PHE A 84 7.35 2.93 -13.25
N GLY A 85 6.07 3.24 -13.45
CA GLY A 85 4.94 2.36 -13.16
C GLY A 85 4.66 2.20 -11.67
N GLY A 86 3.94 1.15 -11.30
CA GLY A 86 3.70 0.86 -9.90
C GLY A 86 4.98 0.45 -9.17
N PHE A 87 4.97 0.52 -7.83
CA PHE A 87 6.10 0.02 -7.05
C PHE A 87 6.38 -1.46 -7.36
N TRP A 88 5.33 -2.24 -7.65
CA TRP A 88 5.43 -3.65 -8.04
C TRP A 88 6.26 -3.91 -9.31
N GLU A 89 6.38 -2.95 -10.22
CA GLU A 89 7.23 -3.08 -11.42
C GLU A 89 8.70 -2.73 -11.14
N ASN A 90 9.01 -2.21 -9.94
CA ASN A 90 10.36 -1.82 -9.50
C ASN A 90 10.87 -2.72 -8.36
N VAL A 91 10.18 -3.81 -8.07
CA VAL A 91 10.63 -4.85 -7.14
C VAL A 91 11.07 -6.07 -7.95
N ALA A 92 12.29 -6.54 -7.72
CA ALA A 92 12.85 -7.70 -8.42
C ALA A 92 12.56 -9.01 -7.68
N GLU A 93 12.54 -8.95 -6.35
CA GLU A 93 12.39 -10.13 -5.49
C GLU A 93 11.94 -9.74 -4.09
N ILE A 94 11.21 -10.62 -3.42
CA ILE A 94 10.73 -10.48 -2.04
C ILE A 94 11.05 -11.76 -1.27
N SER A 95 11.61 -11.61 -0.06
CA SER A 95 11.69 -12.71 0.91
C SER A 95 10.54 -12.57 1.91
N LEU A 96 9.76 -13.64 2.04
CA LEU A 96 8.50 -13.69 2.78
C LEU A 96 8.51 -14.85 3.78
N VAL A 97 8.19 -14.57 5.04
CA VAL A 97 7.87 -15.64 6.01
C VAL A 97 6.42 -16.06 5.81
N ALA A 98 6.25 -17.25 5.25
CA ALA A 98 4.99 -17.96 5.16
C ALA A 98 4.86 -18.94 6.34
N THR A 99 3.67 -19.50 6.57
CA THR A 99 3.49 -20.55 7.61
C THR A 99 4.22 -21.84 7.24
N THR A 100 4.49 -22.02 5.95
CA THR A 100 5.29 -23.12 5.41
C THR A 100 6.81 -22.86 5.46
N GLY A 101 7.25 -21.72 6.03
CA GLY A 101 8.66 -21.32 6.11
C GLY A 101 9.02 -20.09 5.27
N LEU A 102 10.32 -19.78 5.21
CA LEU A 102 10.85 -18.66 4.43
C LEU A 102 10.78 -18.98 2.93
N LYS A 103 10.17 -18.09 2.15
CA LYS A 103 10.08 -18.16 0.69
C LYS A 103 10.81 -16.97 0.07
N ARG A 104 11.55 -17.23 -1.01
CA ARG A 104 12.14 -16.20 -1.87
C ARG A 104 11.34 -16.18 -3.16
N ILE A 105 10.68 -15.07 -3.45
CA ILE A 105 9.69 -14.92 -4.52
C ILE A 105 10.20 -13.87 -5.48
N ARG A 106 10.50 -14.27 -6.70
CA ARG A 106 11.01 -13.42 -7.77
C ARG A 106 9.88 -12.89 -8.63
N ARG A 107 10.15 -11.81 -9.37
CA ARG A 107 9.18 -11.14 -10.25
C ARG A 107 8.40 -12.10 -11.17
N GLN A 108 9.05 -13.13 -11.68
CA GLN A 108 8.48 -14.13 -12.59
C GLN A 108 7.64 -15.22 -11.92
N ASP A 109 7.69 -15.32 -10.59
CA ASP A 109 6.97 -16.37 -9.86
C ASP A 109 5.48 -16.03 -9.78
N GLU A 110 4.61 -17.03 -9.90
CA GLU A 110 3.15 -16.83 -9.92
C GLU A 110 2.60 -16.11 -8.68
N LEU A 111 3.26 -16.27 -7.53
CA LEU A 111 2.87 -15.65 -6.26
C LEU A 111 3.22 -14.16 -6.18
N PHE A 112 4.24 -13.71 -6.92
CA PHE A 112 4.77 -12.35 -6.86
C PHE A 112 3.72 -11.24 -7.00
N PRO A 113 2.87 -11.22 -8.05
CA PRO A 113 1.90 -10.14 -8.25
C PRO A 113 0.87 -10.04 -7.11
N TRP A 114 0.62 -11.12 -6.39
CA TRP A 114 -0.36 -11.15 -5.28
C TRP A 114 0.17 -10.55 -3.99
N LEU A 115 1.49 -10.32 -3.86
CA LEU A 115 2.07 -9.69 -2.68
C LEU A 115 1.63 -8.23 -2.56
N PHE A 116 1.33 -7.58 -3.69
CA PHE A 116 0.92 -6.18 -3.79
C PHE A 116 -0.59 -6.04 -3.58
N GLY A 117 -0.98 -5.21 -2.61
CA GLY A 117 -2.39 -5.09 -2.18
C GLY A 117 -2.86 -6.25 -1.31
N SER A 118 -1.99 -7.17 -0.89
CA SER A 118 -2.38 -8.29 -0.01
C SER A 118 -2.66 -7.86 1.43
N MET A 119 -2.25 -6.66 1.82
CA MET A 119 -2.36 -6.13 3.19
C MET A 119 -1.79 -7.09 4.25
N GLY A 120 -0.73 -7.83 3.91
CA GLY A 120 -0.01 -8.73 4.82
C GLY A 120 -0.64 -10.11 4.99
N GLN A 121 -1.67 -10.46 4.21
CA GLN A 121 -2.34 -11.75 4.33
C GLN A 121 -1.50 -12.93 3.82
N LEU A 122 -0.54 -12.69 2.93
CA LEU A 122 0.30 -13.77 2.38
C LEU A 122 1.50 -14.12 3.28
N GLY A 123 1.79 -13.31 4.29
CA GLY A 123 2.91 -13.52 5.20
C GLY A 123 3.61 -12.22 5.58
N ILE A 124 4.76 -12.38 6.24
CA ILE A 124 5.58 -11.26 6.72
C ILE A 124 6.71 -11.00 5.74
N ILE A 125 6.73 -9.82 5.14
CA ILE A 125 7.78 -9.40 4.21
C ILE A 125 9.03 -9.07 5.01
N VAL A 126 10.09 -9.86 4.81
CA VAL A 126 11.36 -9.72 5.53
C VAL A 126 12.30 -8.75 4.84
N GLU A 127 12.34 -8.82 3.51
CA GLU A 127 13.20 -7.98 2.67
C GLU A 127 12.65 -7.93 1.24
N ALA A 128 13.02 -6.89 0.51
CA ALA A 128 12.75 -6.75 -0.91
C ALA A 128 14.02 -6.28 -1.63
N ARG A 129 14.28 -6.86 -2.80
CA ARG A 129 15.29 -6.36 -3.74
C ARG A 129 14.60 -5.40 -4.70
N LEU A 130 15.02 -4.14 -4.67
CA LEU A 130 14.42 -3.02 -5.38
C LEU A 130 15.33 -2.56 -6.52
N ASP A 131 14.73 -2.29 -7.66
CA ASP A 131 15.43 -1.67 -8.79
C ASP A 131 15.68 -0.19 -8.49
N LEU A 132 16.84 0.29 -8.89
CA LEU A 132 17.27 1.68 -8.74
C LEU A 132 17.40 2.35 -10.10
N VAL A 133 17.21 3.66 -10.13
CA VAL A 133 17.50 4.50 -11.30
C VAL A 133 18.59 5.52 -10.98
N PRO A 134 19.40 5.94 -11.97
CA PRO A 134 20.34 7.03 -11.77
C PRO A 134 19.66 8.31 -11.28
N TYR A 135 20.25 8.96 -10.27
CA TYR A 135 19.81 10.24 -9.70
C TYR A 135 20.89 11.28 -10.00
N ALA A 136 20.58 12.17 -10.95
CA ALA A 136 21.53 13.05 -11.62
C ALA A 136 22.46 13.81 -10.65
N VAL A 137 23.76 13.60 -10.80
CA VAL A 137 24.83 14.57 -10.54
C VAL A 137 25.90 14.29 -11.59
N ASP A 138 26.62 15.32 -12.03
CA ASP A 138 27.61 15.34 -13.12
C ASP A 138 28.88 14.47 -12.87
N LYS A 139 28.76 13.41 -12.08
CA LYS A 139 29.80 12.47 -11.69
C LYS A 139 29.22 11.06 -11.73
N THR A 140 29.90 10.14 -12.41
CA THR A 140 29.64 8.71 -12.29
C THR A 140 30.36 8.20 -11.04
N PRO A 141 29.66 7.93 -9.92
CA PRO A 141 30.29 7.38 -8.73
C PRO A 141 30.24 5.86 -8.79
N ALA A 142 31.16 5.22 -8.07
CA ALA A 142 31.16 3.77 -7.96
C ALA A 142 29.94 3.31 -7.16
N TYR A 143 29.11 2.45 -7.76
CA TYR A 143 28.09 1.70 -7.04
C TYR A 143 28.72 1.04 -5.80
N PRO A 144 28.14 1.12 -4.60
CA PRO A 144 28.77 0.62 -3.38
C PRO A 144 28.62 -0.91 -3.25
N LEU A 145 28.99 -1.64 -4.30
CA LEU A 145 28.87 -3.09 -4.40
C LEU A 145 29.56 -3.79 -3.22
N GLY A 146 28.88 -4.76 -2.63
CA GLY A 146 29.34 -5.51 -1.46
C GLY A 146 29.12 -4.79 -0.12
N ARG A 147 28.64 -3.54 -0.11
CA ARG A 147 28.36 -2.81 1.13
C ARG A 147 27.08 -3.31 1.79
N SER A 148 27.13 -3.44 3.11
CA SER A 148 25.98 -3.71 3.98
C SER A 148 25.89 -2.63 5.06
N ILE A 149 24.69 -2.15 5.36
CA ILE A 149 24.42 -1.06 6.30
C ILE A 149 23.26 -1.48 7.20
N SER A 150 23.45 -1.40 8.53
CA SER A 150 22.35 -1.49 9.50
C SER A 150 21.95 -0.08 9.91
N MET A 151 20.64 0.22 9.90
CA MET A 151 20.11 1.56 10.14
C MET A 151 20.04 1.93 11.62
N SER A 152 20.39 1.04 12.56
CA SER A 152 20.60 1.41 13.97
C SER A 152 21.65 2.54 14.13
N ALA A 153 22.47 2.80 13.11
CA ALA A 153 23.41 3.93 13.04
C ALA A 153 22.83 5.21 12.38
N ILE A 154 21.62 5.15 11.80
CA ILE A 154 20.95 6.26 11.08
C ILE A 154 19.72 6.77 11.85
N GLU A 155 19.18 5.97 12.77
CA GLU A 155 18.06 6.29 13.68
C GLU A 155 18.31 7.52 14.58
N ASP A 156 19.57 7.91 14.81
CA ASP A 156 19.92 9.13 15.56
C ASP A 156 19.80 10.43 14.73
N ALA A 157 19.77 10.34 13.39
CA ALA A 157 19.84 11.52 12.51
C ALA A 157 18.55 11.84 11.73
N SER A 158 17.60 10.91 11.65
CA SER A 158 16.53 10.96 10.63
C SER A 158 15.11 10.83 11.15
N ARG A 159 14.87 10.99 12.47
CA ARG A 159 13.54 11.41 12.97
C ARG A 159 13.26 12.85 12.56
N ARG A 160 13.17 13.10 11.25
CA ARG A 160 12.34 14.19 10.74
C ARG A 160 10.90 13.76 10.98
N VAL A 161 10.47 13.91 12.23
CA VAL A 161 9.05 14.11 12.51
C VAL A 161 8.70 15.36 11.72
N MET A 162 8.16 15.17 10.52
CA MET A 162 7.48 16.26 9.85
C MET A 162 6.28 16.53 10.74
N THR A 163 6.44 17.52 11.64
CA THR A 163 5.33 18.02 12.43
C THR A 163 4.29 18.49 11.43
N ALA A 164 3.08 17.94 11.53
CA ALA A 164 1.96 18.44 10.74
C ALA A 164 1.94 19.97 10.88
N PRO A 165 1.67 20.71 9.79
CA PRO A 165 1.47 22.15 9.85
C PRO A 165 0.54 22.51 11.02
N PRO A 166 0.74 23.65 11.71
CA PRO A 166 -0.06 24.02 12.88
C PRO A 166 -1.59 23.93 12.65
N GLU A 167 -2.04 24.24 11.44
CA GLU A 167 -3.43 24.16 10.99
C GLU A 167 -4.00 22.73 10.87
N GLU A 168 -3.13 21.71 10.86
CA GLU A 168 -3.50 20.28 10.76
C GLU A 168 -3.47 19.59 12.14
N ILE A 169 -3.03 20.28 13.19
CA ILE A 169 -3.00 19.76 14.56
C ILE A 169 -4.44 19.50 15.04
N GLY A 170 -4.71 18.29 15.53
CA GLY A 170 -6.04 17.87 15.99
C GLY A 170 -6.99 17.48 14.85
N THR A 171 -6.51 17.44 13.61
CA THR A 171 -7.26 16.96 12.45
C THR A 171 -6.76 15.59 12.01
N ARG A 172 -7.60 14.84 11.29
CA ARG A 172 -7.22 13.56 10.70
C ARG A 172 -7.35 13.62 9.19
N LEU A 173 -6.27 13.26 8.50
CA LEU A 173 -6.21 13.21 7.04
C LEU A 173 -6.78 11.88 6.53
N TYR A 174 -7.73 11.96 5.61
CA TYR A 174 -8.33 10.81 4.95
C TYR A 174 -8.07 10.85 3.45
N TRP A 175 -7.83 9.68 2.87
CA TRP A 175 -7.59 9.50 1.45
C TRP A 175 -8.56 8.45 0.91
N PHE A 176 -9.31 8.77 -0.14
CA PHE A 176 -10.16 7.82 -0.83
C PHE A 176 -9.75 7.78 -2.29
N THR A 177 -9.11 6.68 -2.69
CA THR A 177 -8.52 6.52 -4.03
C THR A 177 -9.38 5.59 -4.88
N LEU A 178 -9.52 5.95 -6.16
CA LEU A 178 -10.03 5.14 -7.24
C LEU A 178 -8.92 4.78 -8.24
N PHE A 179 -8.88 3.49 -8.51
CA PHE A 179 -8.41 2.72 -9.66
C PHE A 179 -9.17 2.93 -10.97
N VAL A 180 -8.77 3.83 -11.87
CA VAL A 180 -9.56 4.08 -13.11
C VAL A 180 -8.75 3.97 -14.39
N ALA A 181 -9.37 3.35 -15.41
CA ALA A 181 -8.82 3.34 -16.77
C ALA A 181 -8.65 4.77 -17.30
N GLN A 182 -7.67 5.00 -18.17
CA GLN A 182 -7.34 6.33 -18.67
C GLN A 182 -8.52 7.01 -19.38
N GLU A 183 -9.29 6.25 -20.16
CA GLU A 183 -10.49 6.71 -20.86
C GLU A 183 -11.68 7.00 -19.93
N ARG A 184 -11.59 6.62 -18.65
CA ARG A 184 -12.62 6.86 -17.62
C ARG A 184 -12.23 7.93 -16.60
N LEU A 185 -11.09 8.60 -16.78
CA LEU A 185 -10.59 9.59 -15.82
C LEU A 185 -11.57 10.76 -15.62
N ASP A 186 -12.05 11.37 -16.70
CA ASP A 186 -12.95 12.54 -16.61
C ASP A 186 -14.30 12.17 -16.00
N ASP A 187 -14.81 10.99 -16.32
CA ASP A 187 -16.03 10.41 -15.73
C ASP A 187 -15.87 10.23 -14.22
N ALA A 188 -14.77 9.61 -13.78
CA ALA A 188 -14.47 9.44 -12.36
C ALA A 188 -14.33 10.78 -11.62
N LEU A 189 -13.67 11.77 -12.23
CA LEU A 189 -13.52 13.11 -11.65
C LEU A 189 -14.87 13.82 -11.47
N ALA A 190 -15.80 13.69 -12.42
CA ALA A 190 -17.13 14.25 -12.33
C ALA A 190 -17.95 13.61 -11.19
N HIS A 191 -17.86 12.28 -11.05
CA HIS A 191 -18.50 11.56 -9.96
C HIS A 191 -17.93 11.92 -8.59
N LEU A 192 -16.60 12.04 -8.47
CA LEU A 192 -15.96 12.50 -7.23
C LEU A 192 -16.38 13.93 -6.88
N ALA A 193 -16.45 14.85 -7.83
CA ALA A 193 -16.90 16.22 -7.58
C ALA A 193 -18.35 16.28 -7.06
N THR A 194 -19.22 15.41 -7.61
CA THR A 194 -20.60 15.28 -7.15
C THR A 194 -20.66 14.74 -5.71
N LEU A 195 -19.84 13.73 -5.40
CA LEU A 195 -19.73 13.15 -4.06
C LEU A 195 -19.23 14.18 -3.03
N GLU A 196 -18.18 14.93 -3.37
CA GLU A 196 -17.64 16.02 -2.52
C GLU A 196 -18.68 17.10 -2.25
N THR A 197 -19.49 17.44 -3.26
CA THR A 197 -20.58 18.41 -3.11
C THR A 197 -21.67 17.89 -2.17
N LYS A 198 -22.07 16.61 -2.31
CA LYS A 198 -23.04 15.95 -1.41
C LYS A 198 -22.55 15.95 0.03
N HIS A 199 -21.24 15.80 0.22
CA HIS A 199 -20.58 15.66 1.52
C HIS A 199 -19.67 16.84 1.85
N SER A 200 -20.09 18.06 1.50
CA SER A 200 -19.26 19.26 1.61
C SER A 200 -18.83 19.58 3.06
N GLY A 201 -19.56 19.07 4.05
CA GLY A 201 -19.28 19.27 5.47
C GLY A 201 -18.36 18.22 6.12
N VAL A 202 -17.99 17.15 5.41
CA VAL A 202 -17.22 16.04 5.98
C VAL A 202 -15.74 16.38 6.12
N PHE A 203 -15.18 17.02 5.09
CA PHE A 203 -13.76 17.34 5.03
C PHE A 203 -13.53 18.80 4.66
N HIS A 204 -12.42 19.34 5.15
CA HIS A 204 -11.72 20.40 4.43
C HIS A 204 -10.98 19.77 3.26
N TYR A 205 -11.67 19.69 2.11
CA TYR A 205 -11.16 19.05 0.91
C TYR A 205 -9.88 19.73 0.39
N ARG A 206 -8.93 18.92 -0.05
CA ARG A 206 -7.73 19.36 -0.76
C ARG A 206 -7.93 19.24 -2.27
N GLU A 207 -7.03 19.84 -3.04
CA GLU A 207 -7.01 19.64 -4.49
C GLU A 207 -6.85 18.15 -4.81
N ARG A 208 -7.75 17.59 -5.62
CA ARG A 208 -7.71 16.17 -5.99
C ARG A 208 -6.38 15.84 -6.67
N TYR A 209 -5.72 14.81 -6.19
CA TYR A 209 -4.54 14.28 -6.86
C TYR A 209 -4.96 13.40 -8.04
N ARG A 210 -4.05 13.34 -9.01
CA ARG A 210 -4.12 12.46 -10.17
C ARG A 210 -2.73 11.91 -10.44
N TYR A 211 -2.53 10.63 -10.20
CA TYR A 211 -1.28 9.96 -10.55
C TYR A 211 -1.55 9.03 -11.72
N LEU A 212 -0.88 9.28 -12.84
CA LEU A 212 -0.77 8.26 -13.89
C LEU A 212 0.14 7.15 -13.36
N ILE A 213 -0.31 5.91 -13.47
CA ILE A 213 0.51 4.71 -13.25
C ILE A 213 0.73 4.08 -14.62
N ARG A 214 1.94 4.21 -15.15
CA ARG A 214 2.30 3.66 -16.45
C ARG A 214 2.49 2.15 -16.33
N HIS A 215 1.81 1.36 -17.17
CA HIS A 215 2.11 -0.07 -17.25
C HIS A 215 3.36 -0.29 -18.10
N ARG A 216 4.39 -0.93 -17.53
CA ARG A 216 5.68 -1.18 -18.21
C ARG A 216 5.79 -2.60 -18.78
N ASN A 217 4.69 -3.35 -18.82
CA ASN A 217 4.64 -4.74 -19.27
C ASN A 217 5.54 -5.69 -18.46
N LEU A 218 5.80 -5.38 -17.18
CA LEU A 218 6.60 -6.25 -16.30
C LEU A 218 5.70 -7.07 -15.39
N VAL A 219 4.76 -6.42 -14.69
CA VAL A 219 3.91 -7.05 -13.69
C VAL A 219 2.53 -6.38 -13.67
N VAL A 220 1.47 -7.20 -13.60
CA VAL A 220 0.11 -6.77 -13.27
C VAL A 220 -0.16 -7.14 -11.82
N ALA A 221 -0.55 -6.18 -10.98
CA ALA A 221 -0.91 -6.38 -9.58
C ALA A 221 -2.45 -6.47 -9.43
N PRO A 222 -3.05 -7.67 -9.38
CA PRO A 222 -4.49 -7.84 -9.57
C PRO A 222 -5.34 -7.25 -8.44
N LEU A 223 -4.76 -7.11 -7.24
CA LEU A 223 -5.43 -6.50 -6.09
C LEU A 223 -5.35 -4.97 -6.09
N ILE A 224 -4.76 -4.37 -7.12
CA ILE A 224 -4.66 -2.92 -7.31
C ILE A 224 -5.40 -2.55 -8.60
N TYR A 225 -4.95 -3.10 -9.73
CA TYR A 225 -5.57 -2.91 -11.02
C TYR A 225 -5.33 -4.14 -11.91
N PRO A 226 -6.38 -4.90 -12.25
CA PRO A 226 -6.21 -6.23 -12.85
C PRO A 226 -5.96 -6.24 -14.36
N HIS A 227 -5.79 -5.07 -14.97
CA HIS A 227 -5.60 -4.95 -16.42
C HIS A 227 -4.15 -4.60 -16.76
N ALA A 228 -3.65 -5.19 -17.85
CA ALA A 228 -2.33 -4.91 -18.41
C ALA A 228 -2.32 -3.60 -19.21
N SER A 229 -2.69 -2.50 -18.56
CA SER A 229 -2.77 -1.17 -19.17
C SER A 229 -2.43 -0.09 -18.15
N SER A 230 -1.99 1.07 -18.64
CA SER A 230 -1.82 2.24 -17.79
C SER A 230 -3.17 2.72 -17.25
N PHE A 231 -3.17 3.28 -16.05
CA PHE A 231 -4.37 3.72 -15.35
C PHE A 231 -4.07 4.89 -14.43
N PHE A 232 -5.10 5.50 -13.85
CA PHE A 232 -4.95 6.59 -12.90
C PHE A 232 -5.34 6.16 -11.49
N ALA A 233 -4.53 6.57 -10.51
CA ALA A 233 -4.97 6.74 -9.14
C ALA A 233 -5.50 8.17 -9.01
N VAL A 234 -6.80 8.29 -8.77
CA VAL A 234 -7.48 9.57 -8.57
C VAL A 234 -8.26 9.50 -7.28
N GLY A 235 -8.34 10.59 -6.53
CA GLY A 235 -9.04 10.51 -5.26
C GLY A 235 -9.51 11.82 -4.70
N THR A 236 -10.37 11.66 -3.72
CA THR A 236 -10.87 12.72 -2.86
C THR A 236 -10.23 12.54 -1.49
N TRP A 237 -9.75 13.64 -0.92
CA TRP A 237 -8.97 13.62 0.31
C TRP A 237 -9.07 14.97 1.01
N GLY A 238 -8.87 14.94 2.32
CA GLY A 238 -9.00 16.14 3.14
C GLY A 238 -8.90 15.85 4.62
N PHE A 239 -9.01 16.93 5.39
CA PHE A 239 -8.90 16.88 6.85
C PHE A 239 -10.27 16.90 7.49
N GLN A 240 -10.52 15.94 8.39
CA GLN A 240 -11.69 15.94 9.25
C GLN A 240 -11.33 16.51 10.63
N GLN A 241 -12.09 17.53 11.04
CA GLN A 241 -11.96 18.16 12.36
C GLN A 241 -12.92 17.56 13.39
N ASP A 242 -14.14 17.20 12.98
CA ASP A 242 -15.15 16.67 13.89
C ASP A 242 -14.92 15.18 14.15
N GLN A 243 -14.35 14.87 15.31
CA GLN A 243 -14.13 13.51 15.82
C GLN A 243 -15.25 13.05 16.77
N THR A 244 -16.36 13.79 16.86
CA THR A 244 -17.53 13.38 17.66
C THR A 244 -18.29 12.23 16.96
N PRO A 245 -19.19 11.53 17.67
CA PRO A 245 -20.04 10.51 17.03
C PRO A 245 -20.81 10.99 15.79
N ALA A 246 -21.18 12.28 15.74
CA ALA A 246 -21.85 12.86 14.58
C ALA A 246 -20.89 13.00 13.38
N GLY A 247 -19.69 13.52 13.59
CA GLY A 247 -18.65 13.58 12.57
C GLY A 247 -18.24 12.20 12.06
N LEU A 248 -18.13 11.20 12.95
CA LEU A 248 -17.87 9.81 12.56
C LEU A 248 -19.02 9.22 11.73
N ALA A 249 -20.28 9.53 12.06
CA ALA A 249 -21.42 9.10 11.25
C ALA A 249 -21.41 9.73 9.84
N GLN A 250 -21.00 10.99 9.71
CA GLN A 250 -20.83 11.65 8.42
C GLN A 250 -19.70 11.02 7.58
N LEU A 251 -18.55 10.72 8.20
CA LEU A 251 -17.45 10.00 7.56
C LEU A 251 -17.92 8.63 7.04
N ASN A 252 -18.65 7.87 7.87
CA ASN A 252 -19.17 6.57 7.47
C ASN A 252 -20.16 6.68 6.30
N ALA A 253 -21.02 7.70 6.28
CA ALA A 253 -21.94 7.95 5.18
C ALA A 253 -21.19 8.31 3.89
N PHE A 254 -20.15 9.14 3.97
CA PHE A 254 -19.26 9.45 2.85
C PHE A 254 -18.63 8.19 2.28
N GLU A 255 -18.06 7.35 3.14
CA GLU A 255 -17.38 6.13 2.74
C GLU A 255 -18.34 5.13 2.06
N GLN A 256 -19.55 4.96 2.59
CA GLN A 256 -20.58 4.12 1.98
C GLN A 256 -20.95 4.61 0.57
N ASP A 257 -21.12 5.92 0.39
CA ASP A 257 -21.41 6.49 -0.92
C ASP A 257 -20.21 6.37 -1.88
N PHE A 258 -18.98 6.54 -1.39
CA PHE A 258 -17.75 6.34 -2.17
C PHE A 258 -17.61 4.88 -2.64
N MET A 259 -17.92 3.93 -1.76
CA MET A 259 -17.97 2.50 -2.09
C MET A 259 -19.01 2.20 -3.16
N GLN A 260 -20.22 2.75 -3.00
CA GLN A 260 -21.32 2.55 -3.92
C GLN A 260 -20.99 3.13 -5.31
N LEU A 261 -20.38 4.32 -5.35
CA LEU A 261 -19.87 4.95 -6.57
C LEU A 261 -18.88 4.01 -7.29
N ALA A 262 -17.91 3.42 -6.58
CA ALA A 262 -16.97 2.51 -7.21
C ALA A 262 -17.67 1.27 -7.81
N LEU A 263 -18.62 0.69 -7.09
CA LEU A 263 -19.39 -0.47 -7.57
C LEU A 263 -20.25 -0.16 -8.79
N ASP A 264 -20.99 0.94 -8.76
CA ASP A 264 -21.94 1.31 -9.81
C ASP A 264 -21.26 1.63 -11.13
N HIS A 265 -20.01 2.13 -11.06
CA HIS A 265 -19.25 2.55 -12.23
C HIS A 265 -18.14 1.56 -12.63
N GLY A 266 -17.96 0.48 -11.86
CA GLY A 266 -16.94 -0.54 -12.09
C GLY A 266 -15.51 -0.02 -11.87
N PHE A 267 -15.34 0.97 -10.99
CA PHE A 267 -14.02 1.48 -10.64
C PHE A 267 -13.35 0.57 -9.62
N GLN A 268 -12.03 0.43 -9.75
CA GLN A 268 -11.22 -0.07 -8.66
C GLN A 268 -10.99 1.09 -7.67
N ARG A 269 -10.51 0.77 -6.50
CA ARG A 269 -10.32 1.51 -5.26
C ARG A 269 -9.05 0.99 -4.58
N TYR A 270 -8.61 1.70 -3.55
CA TYR A 270 -7.39 1.39 -2.83
C TYR A 270 -7.68 1.00 -1.38
N ILE A 271 -7.73 -0.30 -1.14
CA ILE A 271 -8.05 -0.94 0.14
C ILE A 271 -7.23 -0.47 1.36
N GLN A 272 -6.04 0.12 1.15
CA GLN A 272 -5.20 0.64 2.26
C GLN A 272 -5.92 1.71 3.09
N SER A 273 -6.84 2.46 2.46
CA SER A 273 -7.49 3.61 3.06
C SER A 273 -8.98 3.41 3.37
N GLU A 274 -9.45 2.17 3.41
CA GLU A 274 -10.88 1.82 3.50
C GLU A 274 -11.22 0.99 4.73
N LEU A 275 -12.41 1.15 5.29
CA LEU A 275 -12.96 0.22 6.28
C LEU A 275 -13.16 -1.17 5.67
N ALA A 276 -12.95 -2.19 6.51
CA ALA A 276 -13.21 -3.58 6.19
C ALA A 276 -14.68 -3.76 5.78
N SER A 277 -14.91 -4.23 4.56
CA SER A 277 -16.25 -4.24 3.94
C SER A 277 -16.84 -5.63 3.68
N GLY A 278 -16.16 -6.68 4.17
CA GLY A 278 -16.64 -8.07 4.13
C GLY A 278 -16.48 -8.80 2.79
N VAL A 279 -16.55 -10.13 2.83
CA VAL A 279 -16.25 -11.05 1.70
C VAL A 279 -17.07 -10.74 0.46
N SER A 280 -18.38 -10.59 0.63
CA SER A 280 -19.32 -10.42 -0.49
C SER A 280 -18.99 -9.17 -1.29
N LEU A 281 -18.57 -8.10 -0.61
CA LEU A 281 -18.23 -6.87 -1.29
C LEU A 281 -16.88 -6.99 -2.00
N TYR A 282 -15.84 -7.47 -1.33
CA TYR A 282 -14.53 -7.64 -1.96
C TYR A 282 -14.58 -8.58 -3.16
N ARG A 283 -15.40 -9.64 -3.11
CA ARG A 283 -15.61 -10.54 -4.25
C ARG A 283 -16.28 -9.84 -5.44
N ARG A 284 -17.27 -8.98 -5.19
CA ARG A 284 -17.91 -8.18 -6.26
C ARG A 284 -16.92 -7.20 -6.87
N TYR A 285 -16.16 -6.56 -6.00
CA TYR A 285 -15.30 -5.44 -6.34
C TYR A 285 -14.02 -5.88 -7.09
N PHE A 286 -13.35 -6.94 -6.63
CA PHE A 286 -12.19 -7.51 -7.33
C PHE A 286 -12.55 -8.50 -8.45
N ALA A 287 -13.83 -8.73 -8.70
CA ALA A 287 -14.34 -9.85 -9.51
C ALA A 287 -14.11 -11.25 -8.88
N PRO A 288 -15.05 -12.21 -9.10
CA PRO A 288 -15.00 -13.52 -8.47
C PRO A 288 -13.75 -14.36 -8.78
N ASP A 289 -13.19 -14.23 -9.99
CA ASP A 289 -12.04 -15.01 -10.44
C ASP A 289 -10.73 -14.56 -9.79
N ILE A 290 -10.49 -13.24 -9.69
CA ILE A 290 -9.33 -12.68 -8.99
C ILE A 290 -9.42 -13.02 -7.51
N PHE A 291 -10.60 -12.88 -6.91
CA PHE A 291 -10.81 -13.25 -5.51
C PHE A 291 -10.49 -14.75 -5.26
N ALA A 292 -10.94 -15.64 -6.15
CA ALA A 292 -10.65 -17.07 -6.06
C ALA A 292 -9.15 -17.38 -6.21
N ARG A 293 -8.48 -16.73 -7.17
CA ARG A 293 -7.02 -16.88 -7.39
C ARG A 293 -6.21 -16.36 -6.22
N PHE A 294 -6.60 -15.23 -5.63
CA PHE A 294 -5.97 -14.73 -4.40
C PHE A 294 -6.18 -15.70 -3.24
N GLY A 295 -7.37 -16.29 -3.09
CA GLY A 295 -7.61 -17.33 -2.10
C GLY A 295 -6.72 -18.57 -2.29
N ALA A 296 -6.51 -19.00 -3.54
CA ALA A 296 -5.57 -20.08 -3.84
C ALA A 296 -4.11 -19.69 -3.47
N ALA A 297 -3.68 -18.48 -3.81
CA ALA A 297 -2.37 -17.95 -3.44
C ALA A 297 -2.19 -17.93 -1.91
N LYS A 298 -3.19 -17.45 -1.17
CA LYS A 298 -3.25 -17.45 0.29
C LYS A 298 -3.09 -18.84 0.88
N LEU A 299 -3.89 -19.82 0.42
CA LEU A 299 -3.83 -21.18 0.91
C LEU A 299 -2.47 -21.87 0.64
N SER A 300 -1.77 -21.46 -0.42
CA SER A 300 -0.44 -22.02 -0.76
C SER A 300 0.68 -21.62 0.21
N VAL A 301 0.52 -20.51 0.95
CA VAL A 301 1.51 -19.96 1.90
C VAL A 301 1.01 -19.96 3.34
N ASP A 302 -0.30 -20.02 3.52
CA ASP A 302 -0.97 -19.98 4.80
C ASP A 302 -2.28 -20.81 4.78
N PRO A 303 -2.16 -22.16 4.70
CA PRO A 303 -3.29 -23.08 4.64
C PRO A 303 -4.16 -23.03 5.90
N GLN A 304 -3.62 -22.59 7.04
CA GLN A 304 -4.34 -22.47 8.30
C GLN A 304 -4.91 -21.07 8.53
N SER A 305 -4.72 -20.15 7.57
CA SER A 305 -5.13 -18.76 7.67
C SER A 305 -4.69 -18.10 8.98
N ILE A 306 -3.41 -18.16 9.30
CA ILE A 306 -2.80 -17.55 10.50
C ILE A 306 -2.58 -16.05 10.29
N PHE A 307 -2.11 -15.63 9.12
CA PHE A 307 -1.79 -14.24 8.85
C PHE A 307 -3.03 -13.42 8.52
N ASN A 308 -3.19 -12.32 9.26
CA ASN A 308 -4.18 -11.26 9.06
C ASN A 308 -5.56 -11.83 8.66
N ARG A 309 -6.17 -12.55 9.60
CA ARG A 309 -7.40 -13.34 9.45
C ARG A 309 -8.57 -12.48 9.00
N GLY A 310 -8.70 -12.34 7.69
CA GLY A 310 -9.88 -11.80 7.06
C GLY A 310 -10.20 -10.34 7.34
N TRP A 311 -9.22 -9.54 7.75
CA TRP A 311 -9.44 -8.10 7.92
C TRP A 311 -9.77 -7.42 6.59
N VAL A 312 -9.00 -7.74 5.54
CA VAL A 312 -9.17 -7.14 4.21
C VAL A 312 -9.75 -8.12 3.20
N PHE A 313 -9.33 -9.38 3.20
CA PHE A 313 -9.98 -10.41 2.40
C PHE A 313 -10.34 -11.59 3.29
N PRO A 314 -11.59 -11.67 3.78
CA PRO A 314 -11.99 -12.79 4.61
C PRO A 314 -12.13 -14.06 3.77
N PHE A 315 -11.57 -15.15 4.29
CA PHE A 315 -11.66 -16.47 3.72
C PHE A 315 -12.53 -17.33 4.62
N ASP A 316 -13.40 -18.11 4.02
CA ASP A 316 -14.23 -19.06 4.75
C ASP A 316 -13.34 -20.24 5.16
N THR A 317 -12.80 -20.20 6.38
CA THR A 317 -11.82 -21.19 6.85
C THR A 317 -12.49 -22.48 7.33
N GLY A 318 -13.82 -22.55 7.34
CA GLY A 318 -14.57 -23.66 7.95
C GLY A 318 -14.39 -23.78 9.46
N ILE A 319 -13.65 -22.85 10.09
CA ILE A 319 -13.49 -22.77 11.55
C ILE A 319 -14.70 -22.01 12.09
N THR A 320 -15.77 -22.74 12.37
CA THR A 320 -16.96 -22.22 13.03
C THR A 320 -16.62 -21.77 14.45
N GLY A 321 -16.73 -20.47 14.74
CA GLY A 321 -16.69 -19.98 16.14
C GLY A 321 -16.18 -18.57 16.38
N LEU A 322 -15.55 -17.90 15.42
CA LEU A 322 -15.06 -16.53 15.61
C LEU A 322 -15.84 -15.56 14.72
N SER A 323 -16.79 -14.87 15.36
CA SER A 323 -17.46 -13.69 14.82
C SER A 323 -16.41 -12.67 14.39
N VAL A 324 -16.41 -12.28 13.12
CA VAL A 324 -15.78 -11.03 12.67
C VAL A 324 -16.56 -9.91 13.34
N LEU A 325 -16.13 -9.49 14.53
CA LEU A 325 -16.69 -8.29 15.14
C LEU A 325 -16.38 -7.11 14.21
N PRO A 326 -17.35 -6.22 13.95
CA PRO A 326 -17.04 -4.97 13.27
C PRO A 326 -15.96 -4.23 14.06
N PRO A 327 -15.08 -3.48 13.38
CA PRO A 327 -14.05 -2.71 14.07
C PRO A 327 -14.70 -1.79 15.10
N VAL A 328 -14.25 -1.91 16.35
CA VAL A 328 -14.48 -0.87 17.36
C VAL A 328 -13.55 0.27 16.97
N LEU A 329 -14.13 1.37 16.48
CA LEU A 329 -13.42 2.62 16.25
C LEU A 329 -13.05 3.30 17.56
#